data_AF-A0A6S7IZB0-F1
#
_entry.id   AF-A0A6S7IZB0-F1
#
_cell.length_a   1.000
_cell.length_b   1.000
_cell.length_c   1.000
_cell.angle_alpha   90.00
_cell.angle_beta   90.00
_cell.angle_gamma   90.00
#
_symmetry.space_group_name_H-M   'P 1'
#
loop_
_entity.id
_entity.type
_entity.pdbx_description
1 polymer ?
#
loop_
_entity_poly.entity_id
_entity_poly.type
_entity_poly.pdbx_seq_one_letter_code
_entity_poly.pdbx_strand_id
1 'polypeptide(L)'
;IVRLITGRDGVVRGVELQTGNGRLERPLQLIYPLELHCDQEAVERETPPLNAQAKEFRPKRKAAENAAAKINKVLAEEEETVID
;
A
#
# COMPACT_ATOMS: atom_id res chain seq x y z
N ILE A 1 20.92 -3.46 -9.94
CA ILE A 1 21.43 -2.08 -10.14
C ILE A 1 21.54 -1.83 -11.64
N VAL A 2 21.04 -0.70 -12.13
CA VAL A 2 21.04 -0.37 -13.58
C VAL A 2 22.24 0.48 -13.95
N ARG A 3 22.60 1.45 -13.10
CA ARG A 3 23.72 2.37 -13.36
C ARG A 3 24.37 2.81 -12.05
N LEU A 4 25.69 2.99 -12.08
CA LEU A 4 26.43 3.67 -11.01
C LEU A 4 26.58 5.15 -11.34
N ILE A 5 26.39 6.00 -10.33
CA ILE A 5 26.56 7.45 -10.44
C ILE A 5 27.89 7.80 -9.79
N THR A 6 28.87 8.08 -10.65
CA THR A 6 30.24 8.38 -10.28
C THR A 6 30.48 9.89 -10.25
N GLY A 7 31.15 10.36 -9.20
CA GLY A 7 31.61 11.75 -9.09
C GLY A 7 32.78 12.06 -10.03
N ARG A 8 33.12 13.34 -10.13
CA ARG A 8 34.29 13.82 -10.91
C ARG A 8 35.62 13.28 -10.38
N ASP A 9 35.66 12.88 -9.12
CA ASP A 9 36.78 12.25 -8.44
C ASP A 9 36.87 10.73 -8.66
N GLY A 10 35.97 10.16 -9.49
CA GLY A 10 35.91 8.72 -9.73
C GLY A 10 35.20 7.94 -8.62
N VAL A 11 34.71 8.60 -7.57
CA VAL A 11 34.06 7.93 -6.44
C VAL A 11 32.56 7.79 -6.68
N VAL A 12 32.05 6.56 -6.55
CA VAL A 12 30.62 6.25 -6.67
C VAL A 12 29.88 6.76 -5.43
N ARG A 13 28.89 7.64 -5.64
CA ARG A 13 28.07 8.21 -4.55
C ARG A 13 26.59 7.88 -4.67
N GLY A 14 26.14 7.36 -5.80
CA GLY A 14 24.76 6.97 -6.01
C GLY A 14 24.62 5.84 -7.02
N VAL A 15 23.41 5.30 -7.10
CA VAL A 15 23.03 4.24 -8.02
C VAL A 15 21.64 4.51 -8.58
N GLU A 16 21.40 4.09 -9.81
CA GLU A 16 20.06 3.95 -10.38
C GLU A 16 19.61 2.48 -10.24
N LEU A 17 18.44 2.27 -9.68
CA LEU A 17 17.82 0.96 -9.44
C LEU A 17 16.60 0.81 -10.35
N GLN A 18 16.42 -0.39 -10.91
CA GLN A 18 15.17 -0.77 -11.53
C GLN A 18 14.24 -1.29 -10.43
N THR A 19 13.05 -0.73 -10.38
CA THR A 19 11.93 -1.15 -9.51
C THR A 19 10.77 -1.60 -10.40
N GLY A 20 9.76 -2.26 -9.81
CA GLY A 20 8.57 -2.69 -10.55
C GLY A 20 7.80 -1.53 -11.23
N ASN A 21 7.95 -0.31 -10.69
CA ASN A 21 7.25 0.89 -11.17
C ASN A 21 8.16 1.82 -12.01
N GLY A 22 9.38 1.40 -12.34
CA GLY A 22 10.32 2.23 -13.12
C GLY A 22 11.69 2.35 -12.46
N ARG A 23 12.38 3.48 -12.68
CA ARG A 23 13.74 3.70 -12.21
C ARG A 23 13.78 4.62 -10.99
N LEU A 24 14.71 4.32 -10.08
CA LEU A 24 14.88 5.04 -8.82
C LEU A 24 16.36 5.31 -8.59
N GLU A 25 16.75 6.58 -8.52
CA GLU A 25 18.11 6.97 -8.11
C GLU A 25 18.21 7.12 -6.59
N ARG A 26 19.25 6.55 -5.98
CA ARG A 26 19.52 6.65 -4.55
C ARG A 26 21.00 6.90 -4.27
N PRO A 27 21.35 7.75 -3.27
CA PRO A 27 22.69 7.81 -2.73
C PRO A 27 23.14 6.45 -2.19
N LEU A 28 24.43 6.12 -2.32
CA LEU A 28 25.00 4.83 -1.92
C LEU A 28 24.76 4.53 -0.43
N GLN A 29 24.80 5.56 0.41
CA GLN A 29 24.54 5.49 1.85
C GLN A 29 23.07 5.15 2.18
N LEU A 30 22.14 5.44 1.28
CA LEU A 30 20.70 5.21 1.45
C LEU A 30 20.20 3.95 0.73
N ILE A 31 21.13 3.07 0.34
CA ILE A 31 20.80 1.75 -0.23
C ILE A 31 20.44 0.74 0.89
N TYR A 32 20.79 1.03 2.14
CA TYR A 32 20.61 0.14 3.29
C TYR A 32 19.17 0.10 3.83
N PRO A 33 18.67 -1.10 4.21
CA PRO A 33 18.27 -2.12 3.27
C PRO A 33 16.91 -1.72 2.66
N LEU A 34 16.91 -1.29 1.40
CA LEU A 34 15.84 -1.81 0.56
C LEU A 34 16.10 -3.32 0.54
N GLU A 35 15.24 -4.14 1.14
CA GLU A 35 15.41 -5.60 1.16
C GLU A 35 15.64 -6.12 -0.26
N LEU A 36 16.90 -6.22 -0.65
CA LEU A 36 17.37 -6.76 -1.92
C LEU A 36 18.14 -8.05 -1.64
N HIS A 37 17.68 -8.82 -0.66
CA HIS A 37 17.85 -10.26 -0.66
C HIS A 37 16.50 -10.83 -1.08
N CYS A 38 16.35 -11.11 -2.37
CA CYS A 38 15.51 -12.22 -2.76
C CYS A 38 16.47 -13.31 -3.21
N ASP A 39 17.18 -13.91 -2.25
CA ASP A 39 17.60 -15.31 -2.39
C ASP A 39 16.35 -16.18 -2.23
N GLN A 40 15.30 -15.88 -2.99
CA GLN A 40 14.38 -16.90 -3.40
C GLN A 40 14.94 -17.36 -4.74
N GLU A 41 15.75 -18.43 -4.70
CA GLU A 41 15.33 -19.57 -5.52
C GLU A 41 13.82 -19.62 -5.34
N ALA A 42 13.05 -19.55 -6.41
CA ALA A 42 11.61 -19.68 -6.32
C ALA A 42 11.36 -21.02 -5.60
N VAL A 43 11.29 -20.99 -4.27
CA VAL A 43 10.60 -21.98 -3.50
C VAL A 43 9.22 -21.73 -4.05
N GLU A 44 8.81 -22.63 -4.93
CA GLU A 44 7.42 -22.89 -5.22
C GLU A 44 6.76 -23.06 -3.86
N ARG A 45 6.48 -21.95 -3.18
CA ARG A 45 5.60 -21.91 -2.04
C ARG A 45 4.32 -22.35 -2.69
N GLU A 46 3.93 -23.59 -2.46
CA GLU A 46 2.64 -24.12 -2.83
C GLU A 46 1.62 -23.05 -2.43
N THR A 47 1.18 -22.26 -3.41
CA THR A 47 0.16 -21.27 -3.16
C THR A 47 -1.04 -22.09 -2.77
N PRO A 48 -1.56 -21.98 -1.53
CA PRO A 48 -2.72 -22.75 -1.16
C PRO A 48 -3.80 -22.47 -2.21
N PRO A 49 -4.47 -23.51 -2.75
CA PRO A 49 -5.42 -23.33 -3.83
C PRO A 49 -6.44 -22.28 -3.42
N LEU A 50 -6.71 -21.34 -4.32
CA LEU A 50 -7.70 -20.29 -4.08
C LEU A 50 -9.03 -20.96 -3.70
N ASN A 51 -9.61 -20.54 -2.57
CA ASN A 51 -10.88 -21.07 -2.11
C ASN A 51 -12.00 -20.61 -3.06
N ALA A 52 -12.53 -21.54 -3.85
CA ALA A 52 -13.61 -21.26 -4.80
C ALA A 52 -14.93 -20.85 -4.12
N GLN A 53 -15.07 -21.15 -2.82
CA GLN A 53 -16.22 -20.76 -1.99
C GLN A 53 -15.97 -19.46 -1.21
N ALA A 54 -14.87 -18.76 -1.45
CA ALA A 54 -14.62 -17.47 -0.81
C ALA A 54 -15.72 -16.46 -1.17
N LYS A 55 -16.21 -15.74 -0.16
CA LYS A 55 -17.18 -14.66 -0.38
C LYS A 55 -16.53 -13.53 -1.16
N GLU A 56 -17.27 -12.96 -2.10
CA GLU A 56 -16.84 -11.77 -2.84
C GLU A 56 -16.42 -10.64 -1.89
N PHE A 57 -15.29 -10.01 -2.20
CA PHE A 57 -14.80 -8.87 -1.46
C PHE A 57 -15.77 -7.69 -1.59
N ARG A 58 -16.42 -7.32 -0.49
CA ARG A 58 -17.35 -6.17 -0.43
C ARG A 58 -16.68 -4.99 0.27
N PRO A 59 -16.27 -3.94 -0.45
CA PRO A 59 -15.73 -2.74 0.18
C PRO A 59 -16.77 -2.13 1.14
N LYS A 60 -16.31 -1.64 2.31
CA LYS A 60 -17.11 -1.29 3.49
C LYS A 60 -18.01 -0.05 3.30
N ARG A 61 -18.96 -0.07 2.37
CA ARG A 61 -20.03 0.96 2.31
C ARG A 61 -21.03 0.86 3.47
N LYS A 62 -21.10 -0.29 4.15
CA LYS A 62 -21.91 -0.47 5.37
C LYS A 62 -21.63 0.56 6.46
N ALA A 63 -20.39 1.03 6.59
CA ALA A 63 -20.06 2.07 7.56
C ALA A 63 -20.70 3.43 7.19
N ALA A 64 -20.69 3.78 5.90
CA ALA A 64 -21.31 4.99 5.39
C ALA A 64 -22.84 4.92 5.46
N GLU A 65 -23.43 3.78 5.12
CA GLU A 65 -24.88 3.53 5.26
C GLU A 65 -25.34 3.66 6.72
N ASN A 66 -24.59 3.06 7.66
CA ASN A 66 -24.90 3.17 9.08
C ASN A 66 -24.72 4.60 9.63
N ALA A 67 -23.74 5.36 9.12
CA ALA A 67 -23.55 6.75 9.51
C ALA A 67 -24.71 7.63 9.02
N ALA A 68 -25.15 7.46 7.77
CA ALA A 68 -26.30 8.17 7.21
C ALA A 68 -27.59 7.88 8.01
N ALA A 69 -27.83 6.62 8.36
CA ALA A 69 -28.99 6.25 9.18
C ALA A 69 -28.97 6.89 10.58
N LYS A 70 -27.79 6.98 11.21
CA LYS A 70 -27.63 7.63 12.52
C LYS A 70 -27.86 9.14 12.45
N ILE A 71 -27.35 9.81 11.43
CA ILE A 71 -27.55 11.24 11.22
C ILE A 71 -29.04 11.56 11.11
N ASN A 72 -29.78 10.79 10.30
CA ASN A 72 -31.22 10.97 10.16
C ASN A 72 -32.00 10.75 11.46
N LYS A 73 -31.56 9.82 12.31
CA LYS A 73 -32.18 9.57 13.61
C LYS A 73 -32.00 10.74 14.58
N VAL A 74 -30.80 11.32 14.62
CA VAL A 74 -30.49 12.49 15.45
C VAL A 74 -31.32 13.69 15.01
N LEU A 75 -31.40 13.94 13.69
CA LEU A 75 -32.20 15.05 13.15
C LEU A 75 -33.69 14.92 13.49
N ALA A 76 -34.25 13.71 13.40
CA ALA A 76 -35.66 13.49 13.75
C ALA A 76 -35.93 13.69 15.25
N GLU A 77 -35.00 13.29 16.12
CA GLU A 77 -35.11 13.52 17.56
C GLU A 77 -34.99 15.02 17.90
N GLU A 78 -34.10 15.76 17.22
CA GLU A 78 -33.98 17.21 17.38
C GLU A 78 -35.24 17.96 16.94
N GLU A 79 -35.88 17.55 15.83
CA GLU A 79 -37.13 18.16 15.34
C GLU A 79 -38.32 17.93 16.29
N GLU A 80 -38.41 16.78 16.96
CA GLU A 80 -39.45 16.51 17.98
C GLU A 80 -39.28 17.37 19.24
N THR A 81 -38.04 17.69 19.64
CA THR A 81 -37.76 18.49 20.85
C THR A 81 -37.97 20.00 20.69
N VAL A 82 -38.21 20.50 19.48
CA VAL A 82 -38.44 21.93 19.20
C VAL A 82 -39.93 22.29 19.22
N ILE A 83 -40.82 21.28 19.26
CA ILE A 83 -42.28 21.46 19.18
C ILE A 83 -42.97 21.40 20.57
N ASP A 84 -42.25 21.00 21.63
CA ASP A 84 -42.65 21.14 23.06
C ASP A 84 -42.02 22.37 23.72
#